data_AF-A0A832J5V8-F1
#
_entry.id   AF-A0A832J5V8-F1
#
_cell.length_a   1.000
_cell.length_b   1.000
_cell.length_c   1.000
_cell.angle_alpha   90.00
_cell.angle_beta   90.00
_cell.angle_gamma   90.00
#
_symmetry.space_group_name_H-M   'P 1'
#
loop_
_entity.id
_entity.type
_entity.pdbx_description
1 polymer ?
#
loop_
_entity_poly.entity_id
_entity_poly.type
_entity_poly.pdbx_seq_one_letter_code
_entity_poly.pdbx_strand_id
1 'polypeptide(L)' 'IRVFDYGRSKVGTGAYSFKKNWGFEPQPLHHEYVLIKADAVPDINPLNPKYRLFISAWKKLPLSMTRLIGPHIVKNLG' A
#
# COMPACT_ATOMS: atom_id res chain seq x y z
N ILE A 1 -11.10 3.95 30.42
CA ILE A 1 -11.03 2.83 29.47
C ILE A 1 -9.75 3.00 28.66
N ARG A 2 -8.90 1.96 28.53
CA ARG A 2 -7.76 1.98 27.60
C ARG A 2 -8.17 1.19 26.36
N VAL A 3 -8.27 1.86 25.22
CA VAL A 3 -8.60 1.25 23.92
C VAL A 3 -7.31 1.21 23.10
N PHE A 4 -7.05 0.08 22.45
CA PHE A 4 -5.95 -0.05 21.50
C PHE A 4 -6.53 -0.23 20.10
N ASP A 5 -6.15 0.65 19.18
CA ASP A 5 -6.57 0.60 17.78
C ASP A 5 -5.38 0.13 16.92
N TYR A 6 -5.56 -0.98 16.21
CA TYR A 6 -4.57 -1.52 15.28
C TYR A 6 -4.43 -0.69 13.99
N GLY A 7 -5.32 0.29 13.78
CA GLY A 7 -5.43 1.11 12.60
C GLY A 7 -5.97 0.36 11.37
N ARG A 8 -6.03 1.08 10.24
CA ARG A 8 -6.53 0.52 8.97
C ARG A 8 -5.70 -0.66 8.46
N SER A 9 -6.37 -1.58 7.76
CA SER A 9 -5.73 -2.63 6.95
C SER A 9 -6.64 -2.98 5.78
N LYS A 10 -6.05 -3.41 4.65
CA LYS A 10 -6.83 -3.85 3.50
C LYS A 10 -7.36 -5.27 3.73
N VAL A 11 -8.60 -5.52 3.37
CA VAL A 11 -9.21 -6.85 3.39
C VAL A 11 -8.40 -7.82 2.52
N GLY A 12 -8.24 -9.06 2.97
CA GLY A 12 -7.48 -10.09 2.25
C GLY A 12 -5.97 -9.99 2.40
N THR A 13 -5.46 -9.09 3.24
CA THR A 13 -4.02 -9.00 3.57
C THR A 13 -3.67 -9.77 4.84
N GLY A 14 -2.40 -10.19 4.99
CA GLY A 14 -1.93 -10.83 6.22
C GLY A 14 -2.12 -9.96 7.48
N ALA A 15 -1.96 -8.64 7.34
CA ALA A 15 -2.20 -7.69 8.42
C ALA A 15 -3.68 -7.67 8.87
N TYR A 16 -4.63 -7.81 7.94
CA TYR A 16 -6.05 -7.92 8.27
C TYR A 16 -6.35 -9.22 9.03
N SER A 17 -5.87 -10.36 8.52
CA SER A 17 -6.06 -11.66 9.17
C SER A 17 -5.43 -11.71 10.56
N PHE A 18 -4.23 -11.13 10.73
CA PHE A 18 -3.58 -11.01 12.03
C PHE A 18 -4.45 -10.27 13.05
N LYS A 19 -4.99 -9.10 12.68
CA LYS A 19 -5.86 -8.30 13.56
C LYS A 19 -7.15 -9.03 13.92
N LYS A 20 -7.78 -9.68 12.93
CA LYS A 20 -9.00 -10.47 13.15
C LYS A 20 -8.75 -11.65 14.10
N ASN A 21 -7.62 -12.35 13.96
CA ASN A 21 -7.25 -13.46 14.84
C ASN A 21 -7.01 -13.01 16.29
N TRP A 22 -6.71 -11.72 16.52
CA TRP A 22 -6.59 -11.11 17.84
C TRP A 22 -7.93 -10.65 18.44
N GLY A 23 -9.06 -10.93 17.79
CA GLY A 23 -10.41 -10.66 18.31
C GLY A 23 -10.95 -9.27 18.02
N PHE A 24 -10.38 -8.54 17.06
CA PHE A 24 -10.91 -7.24 16.63
C PHE A 24 -12.01 -7.39 15.59
N GLU A 25 -13.14 -6.71 15.82
CA GLU A 25 -14.20 -6.58 14.84
C GLU A 25 -13.83 -5.53 13.78
N PRO A 26 -13.77 -5.90 12.49
CA PRO A 26 -13.39 -4.98 11.43
C PRO A 26 -14.48 -3.93 11.20
N GLN A 27 -14.10 -2.66 11.19
CA GLN A 27 -14.98 -1.56 10.77
C GLN A 27 -14.68 -1.17 9.31
N PRO A 28 -15.67 -1.25 8.40
CA PRO A 28 -15.49 -0.81 7.03
C PRO A 28 -15.14 0.69 6.97
N LEU A 29 -14.08 1.02 6.22
CA LEU A 29 -13.70 2.40 5.96
C LEU A 29 -13.97 2.71 4.48
N HIS A 30 -14.87 3.66 4.25
CA HIS A 30 -15.22 4.10 2.90
C HIS A 30 -14.16 5.10 2.40
N HIS A 31 -13.56 4.82 1.25
CA HIS A 31 -12.63 5.70 0.57
C HIS A 31 -13.29 6.25 -0.67
N GLU A 32 -13.32 7.57 -0.80
CA GLU A 32 -13.87 8.27 -1.97
C GLU A 32 -12.73 8.74 -2.88
N TYR A 33 -12.99 8.70 -4.18
CA TYR A 33 -12.04 9.13 -5.21
C TYR A 33 -12.75 10.09 -6.16
N VAL A 34 -12.15 11.26 -6.38
CA VAL A 34 -12.58 12.20 -7.42
C VAL A 34 -11.62 12.04 -8.60
N LEU A 35 -12.14 11.54 -9.71
CA LEU A 35 -11.38 11.34 -10.93
C LEU A 35 -11.45 12.60 -11.79
N ILE A 36 -10.38 13.41 -11.77
CA ILE A 36 -10.33 14.68 -12.53
C ILE A 36 -9.93 14.43 -13.99
N LYS A 37 -8.92 13.57 -14.21
CA LYS A 37 -8.36 13.23 -15.54
C LYS A 37 -8.13 11.72 -15.72
N ALA A 38 -8.51 10.91 -14.73
CA ALA A 38 -8.26 9.49 -14.73
C ALA A 38 -9.51 8.74 -15.19
N ASP A 39 -9.34 7.75 -16.05
CA ASP A 39 -10.46 6.93 -16.55
C ASP A 39 -10.92 5.89 -15.52
N ALA A 40 -10.09 5.61 -14.50
CA ALA A 40 -10.38 4.63 -13.46
C ALA A 40 -9.70 5.00 -12.13
N VAL A 41 -10.23 4.43 -11.04
CA VAL A 41 -9.63 4.54 -9.70
C VAL A 41 -8.22 3.94 -9.72
N PRO A 42 -7.18 4.70 -9.31
CA PRO A 42 -5.82 4.17 -9.28
C PRO A 42 -5.69 3.00 -8.31
N ASP A 43 -5.26 1.84 -8.80
CA ASP A 43 -4.93 0.70 -7.95
C ASP A 43 -3.46 0.76 -7.50
N ILE A 44 -3.18 1.61 -6.51
CA ILE A 44 -1.86 1.74 -5.88
C ILE A 44 -1.72 0.69 -4.76
N ASN A 45 -1.96 -0.58 -5.10
CA ASN A 45 -1.77 -1.68 -4.16
C ASN A 45 -0.39 -2.32 -4.38
N PRO A 46 0.47 -2.42 -3.35
CA PRO A 46 1.73 -3.18 -3.46
C PRO A 46 1.51 -4.65 -3.82
N LEU A 47 0.30 -5.19 -3.63
CA LEU A 47 -0.08 -6.54 -4.05
C LEU A 47 -0.52 -6.62 -5.52
N ASN A 48 -0.66 -5.49 -6.23
CA ASN A 48 -1.02 -5.49 -7.63
C ASN A 48 0.09 -6.18 -8.45
N PRO A 49 -0.23 -7.22 -9.25
CA PRO A 49 0.74 -7.95 -10.07
C PRO A 49 1.58 -7.06 -10.98
N LYS A 50 1.02 -5.95 -11.48
CA LYS A 50 1.70 -4.95 -12.32
C LYS A 50 2.97 -4.42 -11.67
N TYR A 51 2.95 -4.18 -10.35
CA TYR A 51 4.10 -3.62 -9.64
C TYR A 51 5.09 -4.68 -9.15
N ARG A 52 4.72 -5.97 -9.17
CA ARG A 52 5.55 -7.04 -8.61
C ARG A 52 6.92 -7.12 -9.28
N LEU A 53 6.99 -7.00 -10.61
CA LEU A 53 8.25 -7.04 -11.35
C LEU A 53 9.12 -5.81 -11.08
N PHE A 54 8.51 -4.61 -11.02
CA PHE A 54 9.25 -3.39 -10.71
C PHE A 54 9.82 -3.42 -9.29
N ILE A 55 9.04 -3.90 -8.32
CA ILE A 55 9.49 -4.05 -6.93
C ILE A 55 10.62 -5.09 -6.84
N SER A 56 10.51 -6.23 -7.53
CA SER A 56 11.54 -7.28 -7.48
C SER A 56 12.84 -6.84 -8.14
N ALA A 57 12.77 -6.11 -9.25
CA ALA A 57 13.93 -5.47 -9.86
C ALA A 57 14.55 -4.46 -8.89
N TRP A 58 13.73 -3.57 -8.31
CA TRP A 58 14.17 -2.55 -7.36
C TRP A 58 14.93 -3.11 -6.15
N LYS A 59 14.45 -4.23 -5.59
CA LYS A 59 15.11 -4.91 -4.46
C LYS A 59 16.51 -5.45 -4.80
N LYS A 60 16.81 -5.70 -6.08
CA LYS A 60 18.09 -6.23 -6.56
C LYS A 60 19.07 -5.13 -6.99
N LEU A 61 18.64 -3.87 -7.02
CA LEU A 61 19.51 -2.76 -7.39
C LEU A 61 20.59 -2.49 -6.32
N PRO A 62 21.84 -2.17 -6.72
CA PRO A 62 22.85 -1.66 -5.79
C PRO A 62 22.43 -0.35 -5.12
N LEU A 63 22.91 -0.13 -3.89
CA LEU A 63 22.54 1.02 -3.06
C LEU A 63 22.88 2.39 -3.70
N SER A 64 23.99 2.48 -4.45
CA SER A 64 24.36 3.70 -5.16
C SER A 64 23.30 4.12 -6.18
N MET A 65 22.74 3.14 -6.89
CA MET A 65 21.75 3.39 -7.93
C MET A 65 20.36 3.67 -7.35
N THR A 66 19.98 3.03 -6.24
CA THR A 66 18.72 3.37 -5.56
C THR A 66 18.75 4.79 -4.96
N ARG A 67 19.90 5.25 -4.48
CA ARG A 67 20.08 6.63 -4.00
C ARG A 67 19.92 7.68 -5.10
N LEU A 68 20.41 7.37 -6.31
CA LEU A 68 20.29 8.27 -7.46
C LEU A 68 18.85 8.30 -8.01
N ILE A 69 18.24 7.14 -8.20
CA ILE A 69 16.94 7.01 -8.89
C ILE A 69 15.76 7.26 -7.93
N GLY A 70 15.91 6.88 -6.65
CA GLY A 70 14.85 6.91 -5.64
C GLY A 70 14.11 8.26 -5.53
N PRO A 71 14.82 9.41 -5.42
CA PRO A 71 14.18 10.72 -5.32
C PRO A 71 13.25 11.05 -6.51
N HIS A 72 13.61 10.63 -7.72
CA HIS A 72 12.82 10.89 -8.93
C HIS A 72 11.55 10.03 -9.00
N ILE A 73 11.59 8.82 -8.45
CA ILE A 73 10.42 7.93 -8.38
C ILE A 73 9.45 8.41 -7.31
N VAL A 74 9.94 8.71 -6.09
CA VAL A 74 9.08 9.07 -4.95
C VAL A 74 8.34 10.39 -5.18
N LYS A 75 8.93 11.33 -5.92
CA LYS A 75 8.31 12.64 -6.21
C LYS A 75 6.93 12.53 -6.89
N ASN A 76 6.68 11.46 -7.64
CA ASN A 76 5.45 11.27 -8.40
C ASN A 76 4.55 10.16 -7.84
N LEU A 77 4.86 9.64 -6.64
CA LEU A 77 4.07 8.58 -5.98
C LEU A 77 3.07 9.11 -4.94
N GLY A 78 3.00 10.43 -4.75
CA GLY A 78 2.06 11.13 -3.87
C GLY A 78 0.85 11.68 -4.63
#